data_AF-A0A7V5PXM5-F1
#
_entry.id   AF-A0A7V5PXM5-F1
#
_cell.length_a   1.000
_cell.length_b   1.000
_cell.length_c   1.000
_cell.angle_alpha   90.00
_cell.angle_beta   90.00
_cell.angle_gamma   90.00
#
_symmetry.space_group_name_H-M   'P 1'
#
loop_
_entity.id
_entity.type
_entity.pdbx_description
1 polymer ?
#
loop_
_entity_poly.entity_id
_entity_poly.type
_entity_poly.pdbx_seq_one_letter_code
_entity_poly.pdbx_strand_id
1 'polypeptide(L)'
;TGDLLPPLVHLGAAAPSGLVRIPNSNPGTPETLLATSFNMHQVTRHKLTLAGASFRVATTPLLTCDDVDFHPTDILVDADGSLLVLDTGGWYKLCCPTSHLWKPDILGGIYRISRKGAPLIEDPRGQELAWRHVPVEELLRRLADPRPAVRHRAADQLVSQSQRTEEWLDDNFATRPPAVRLQLVWILTRVGSDNAVTCLRSLLEDDEPEIVTAALKGLSLLRDRGCLEAARKLLQHPDGAVRRNAAELCGRTADRSAIPDLLAALTRTSDRWEQHALTYALIEIADVSALKQNLTHQSASVRASVAWALQSVAPDQLQAETVLPWLTSETPLLQQTAQLLTAQRQDWETPLADWLQRQLAGGGSVSSSLLAVVQHFGQSEHVQRVVLAAAASDTLAASARAALIRGLGKSGRHPIPQDLTDTVVSLLETSHPELLQALLDWLRASERSAAFNRRIWPKLLAIAQDDHYSATIRLQALALGGEERPVLPKPLFEFVLEHLDAEQSVPEQLAAVAALREGTVSPLQRR
;
A
#
# COMPACT_ATOMS: atom_id res chain seq x y z
N THR A 1 -4.46 7.19 -5.07
CA THR A 1 -5.92 6.90 -5.21
C THR A 1 -6.44 6.09 -4.03
N GLY A 2 -6.07 6.44 -2.79
CA GLY A 2 -6.33 5.60 -1.61
C GLY A 2 -5.08 4.94 -1.03
N ASP A 3 -5.32 3.95 -0.19
CA ASP A 3 -4.34 3.00 0.32
C ASP A 3 -3.66 2.20 -0.80
N LEU A 4 -2.59 1.49 -0.46
CA LEU A 4 -1.85 0.65 -1.40
C LEU A 4 -2.76 -0.48 -1.92
N LEU A 5 -2.65 -0.75 -3.22
CA LEU A 5 -3.28 -1.93 -3.80
C LEU A 5 -2.70 -3.20 -3.16
N PRO A 6 -3.51 -4.23 -2.87
CA PRO A 6 -3.00 -5.50 -2.38
C PRO A 6 -1.95 -6.06 -3.34
N PRO A 7 -0.80 -6.57 -2.85
CA PRO A 7 0.17 -7.20 -3.72
C PRO A 7 -0.45 -8.43 -4.40
N LEU A 8 -0.12 -8.66 -5.67
CA LEU A 8 -0.57 -9.84 -6.40
C LEU A 8 -0.04 -11.14 -5.76
N VAL A 9 1.22 -11.11 -5.31
CA VAL A 9 1.88 -12.16 -4.52
C VAL A 9 2.85 -11.49 -3.55
N HIS A 10 2.84 -11.90 -2.28
CA HIS A 10 3.84 -11.51 -1.31
C HIS A 10 4.95 -12.57 -1.27
N LEU A 11 6.14 -12.26 -1.78
CA LEU A 11 7.26 -13.21 -1.87
C LEU A 11 8.10 -13.30 -0.58
N GLY A 12 7.72 -12.59 0.48
CA GLY A 12 8.46 -12.62 1.75
C GLY A 12 9.81 -11.92 1.62
N ALA A 13 10.85 -12.50 2.19
CA ALA A 13 12.23 -12.01 2.10
C ALA A 13 12.95 -12.46 0.80
N ALA A 14 12.22 -12.90 -0.22
CA ALA A 14 12.81 -13.26 -1.50
C ALA A 14 13.44 -12.04 -2.20
N ALA A 15 14.51 -12.30 -2.95
CA ALA A 15 15.11 -11.38 -3.90
C ALA A 15 14.70 -11.79 -5.33
N PRO A 16 13.51 -11.36 -5.81
CA PRO A 16 13.07 -11.68 -7.17
C PRO A 16 14.01 -11.04 -8.19
N SER A 17 14.45 -11.83 -9.17
CA SER A 17 15.53 -11.42 -10.10
C SER A 17 15.13 -11.50 -11.58
N GLY A 18 14.16 -12.35 -11.93
CA GLY A 18 13.67 -12.52 -13.29
C GLY A 18 12.20 -12.91 -13.30
N LEU A 19 11.49 -12.53 -14.36
CA LEU A 19 10.06 -12.75 -14.51
C LEU A 19 9.73 -13.00 -15.98
N VAL A 20 9.07 -14.12 -16.28
CA VAL A 20 8.57 -14.41 -17.63
C VAL A 20 7.12 -14.86 -17.59
N ARG A 21 6.34 -14.39 -18.56
CA ARG A 21 5.00 -14.91 -18.84
C ARG A 21 5.11 -16.10 -19.77
N ILE A 22 4.46 -17.21 -19.40
CA ILE A 22 4.31 -18.37 -20.28
C ILE A 22 3.14 -18.11 -21.23
N PRO A 23 3.35 -18.07 -22.55
CA PRO A 23 2.27 -17.88 -23.50
C PRO A 23 1.26 -19.02 -23.39
N ASN A 24 -0.01 -18.69 -23.15
CA ASN A 24 -1.10 -19.67 -23.23
C ASN A 24 -1.21 -20.14 -24.68
N SER A 25 -0.91 -21.42 -24.92
CA SER A 25 -1.04 -22.02 -26.25
C SER A 25 -2.48 -22.44 -26.55
N ASN A 26 -3.31 -22.58 -25.50
CA ASN A 26 -4.69 -23.06 -25.59
C ASN A 26 -5.67 -22.08 -24.91
N PRO A 27 -6.84 -21.81 -25.52
CA PRO A 27 -7.93 -21.10 -24.85
C PRO A 27 -8.33 -21.81 -23.54
N GLY A 28 -8.59 -21.03 -22.49
CA GLY A 28 -9.05 -21.54 -21.19
C GLY A 28 -7.94 -22.01 -20.22
N THR A 29 -6.67 -22.04 -20.62
CA THR A 29 -5.58 -22.25 -19.65
C THR A 29 -5.30 -20.96 -18.86
N PRO A 30 -5.19 -21.01 -17.52
CA PRO A 30 -4.85 -19.84 -16.71
C PRO A 30 -3.51 -19.24 -17.13
N GLU A 31 -3.43 -17.91 -17.27
CA GLU A 31 -2.16 -17.22 -17.49
C GLU A 31 -1.14 -17.62 -16.41
N THR A 32 0.10 -17.84 -16.79
CA THR A 32 1.14 -18.29 -15.86
C THR A 32 2.35 -17.38 -15.95
N LEU A 33 2.80 -16.88 -14.80
CA LEU A 33 4.08 -16.19 -14.64
C LEU A 33 5.07 -17.12 -13.94
N LEU A 34 6.33 -17.10 -14.35
CA LEU A 34 7.43 -17.72 -13.62
C LEU A 34 8.36 -16.63 -13.12
N ALA A 35 8.76 -16.71 -11.86
CA ALA A 35 9.71 -15.78 -11.26
C ALA A 35 10.91 -16.53 -10.70
N THR A 36 12.12 -16.03 -10.92
CA THR A 36 13.32 -16.51 -10.23
C THR A 36 13.48 -15.75 -8.91
N SER A 37 13.92 -16.46 -7.88
CA SER A 37 14.27 -15.88 -6.57
C SER A 37 15.72 -16.21 -6.26
N PHE A 38 16.60 -15.23 -6.42
CA PHE A 38 18.05 -15.36 -6.33
C PHE A 38 18.49 -16.01 -5.01
N ASN A 39 18.06 -15.44 -3.89
CA ASN A 39 18.47 -15.86 -2.54
C ASN A 39 17.72 -17.09 -2.00
N MET A 40 16.66 -17.52 -2.69
CA MET A 40 15.87 -18.69 -2.29
C MET A 40 16.20 -19.91 -3.14
N HIS A 41 17.17 -19.82 -4.06
CA HIS A 41 17.64 -20.93 -4.90
C HIS A 41 16.49 -21.61 -5.66
N GLN A 42 15.48 -20.83 -6.08
CA GLN A 42 14.24 -21.36 -6.65
C GLN A 42 13.69 -20.55 -7.82
N VAL A 43 12.88 -21.23 -8.62
CA VAL A 43 11.97 -20.65 -9.60
C VAL A 43 10.54 -20.98 -9.17
N THR A 44 9.71 -19.96 -9.00
CA THR A 44 8.30 -20.12 -8.62
C THR A 44 7.38 -19.92 -9.82
N ARG A 45 6.31 -20.71 -9.85
CA ARG A 45 5.23 -20.64 -10.84
C ARG A 45 3.99 -20.03 -10.20
N HIS A 46 3.47 -18.98 -10.81
CA HIS A 46 2.32 -18.20 -10.39
C HIS A 46 1.19 -18.33 -11.42
N LYS A 47 0.16 -19.13 -11.12
CA LYS A 47 -1.01 -19.28 -11.97
C LYS A 47 -2.03 -18.20 -11.65
N LEU A 48 -2.40 -17.40 -12.65
CA LEU A 48 -3.33 -16.28 -12.55
C LEU A 48 -4.73 -16.73 -12.97
N THR A 49 -5.71 -16.54 -12.08
CA THR A 49 -7.13 -16.74 -12.37
C THR A 49 -7.86 -15.43 -12.14
N LEU A 50 -8.72 -15.01 -13.08
CA LEU A 50 -9.49 -13.78 -12.93
C LEU A 50 -10.30 -13.80 -11.63
N ALA A 51 -10.24 -12.69 -10.88
CA ALA A 51 -10.99 -12.49 -9.65
C ALA A 51 -11.30 -10.99 -9.49
N GLY A 52 -12.59 -10.63 -9.61
CA GLY A 52 -13.00 -9.23 -9.62
C GLY A 52 -12.44 -8.49 -10.83
N ALA A 53 -11.79 -7.35 -10.60
CA ALA A 53 -11.13 -6.57 -11.65
C ALA A 53 -9.64 -6.89 -11.87
N SER A 54 -9.11 -7.88 -11.15
CA SER A 54 -7.71 -8.31 -11.21
C SER A 54 -7.62 -9.85 -11.18
N PHE A 55 -6.55 -10.39 -10.60
CA PHE A 55 -6.28 -11.82 -10.55
C PHE A 55 -6.11 -12.32 -9.11
N ARG A 56 -6.59 -13.54 -8.86
CA ARG A 56 -6.12 -14.39 -7.76
C ARG A 56 -4.96 -15.24 -8.27
N VAL A 57 -3.96 -15.45 -7.42
CA VAL A 57 -2.75 -16.19 -7.79
C VAL A 57 -2.55 -17.42 -6.94
N ALA A 58 -2.27 -18.54 -7.60
CA ALA A 58 -1.78 -19.76 -6.97
C ALA A 58 -0.29 -19.94 -7.27
N THR A 59 0.54 -19.91 -6.22
CA THR A 59 2.00 -20.02 -6.32
C THR A 59 2.46 -21.43 -5.96
N THR A 60 3.33 -22.01 -6.78
CA THR A 60 3.96 -23.33 -6.55
C THR A 60 5.43 -23.28 -6.95
N PRO A 61 6.35 -23.97 -6.27
CA PRO A 61 7.72 -24.12 -6.76
C PRO A 61 7.72 -24.88 -8.11
N LEU A 62 8.51 -24.41 -9.07
CA LEU A 62 8.78 -25.09 -10.33
C LEU A 62 10.14 -25.81 -10.30
N LEU A 63 11.15 -25.12 -9.76
CA LEU A 63 12.51 -25.61 -9.57
C LEU A 63 12.98 -25.13 -8.19
N THR A 64 13.59 -26.02 -7.42
CA THR A 64 14.27 -25.72 -6.16
C THR A 64 15.61 -26.44 -6.17
N CYS A 65 16.64 -25.81 -5.64
CA CYS A 65 17.97 -26.40 -5.50
C CYS A 65 18.45 -26.28 -4.06
N ASP A 66 19.05 -27.34 -3.54
CA ASP A 66 19.66 -27.35 -2.21
C ASP A 66 21.11 -26.80 -2.23
N ASP A 67 21.66 -26.57 -3.43
CA ASP A 67 22.97 -25.94 -3.59
C ASP A 67 22.87 -24.45 -3.27
N VAL A 68 23.58 -24.03 -2.22
CA VAL A 68 23.64 -22.64 -1.76
C VAL A 68 24.30 -21.70 -2.76
N ASP A 69 25.08 -22.24 -3.69
CA ASP A 69 25.75 -21.47 -4.72
C ASP A 69 24.93 -21.41 -6.04
N PHE A 70 23.74 -22.03 -6.08
CA PHE A 70 22.76 -21.89 -7.17
C PHE A 70 21.95 -20.60 -7.02
N HIS A 71 22.13 -19.67 -7.95
CA HIS A 71 21.56 -18.33 -7.89
C HIS A 71 20.77 -18.03 -9.17
N PRO A 72 19.52 -18.54 -9.28
CA PRO A 72 18.71 -18.34 -10.47
C PRO A 72 18.40 -16.86 -10.59
N THR A 73 18.94 -16.25 -11.63
CA THR A 73 18.90 -14.80 -11.84
C THR A 73 17.87 -14.43 -12.88
N ASP A 74 17.65 -15.26 -13.90
CA ASP A 74 16.59 -15.02 -14.89
C ASP A 74 15.98 -16.32 -15.42
N ILE A 75 14.81 -16.21 -16.05
CA ILE A 75 14.13 -17.30 -16.72
C ILE A 75 13.51 -16.82 -18.04
N LEU A 76 13.73 -17.56 -19.11
CA LEU A 76 13.29 -17.20 -20.46
C LEU A 76 12.58 -18.38 -21.14
N VAL A 77 11.74 -18.07 -22.13
CA VAL A 77 11.17 -19.07 -23.06
C VAL A 77 12.06 -19.11 -24.30
N ASP A 78 12.64 -20.26 -24.65
CA ASP A 78 13.46 -20.42 -25.87
C ASP A 78 12.57 -20.62 -27.11
N ALA A 79 13.21 -20.67 -28.29
CA ALA A 79 12.57 -20.78 -29.59
C ALA A 79 11.67 -22.00 -29.76
N ASP A 80 11.95 -23.10 -29.05
CA ASP A 80 11.16 -24.34 -29.02
C ASP A 80 10.09 -24.35 -27.90
N GLY A 81 9.97 -23.28 -27.12
CA GLY A 81 9.03 -23.19 -26.00
C GLY A 81 9.50 -23.88 -24.72
N SER A 82 10.70 -24.48 -24.69
CA SER A 82 11.33 -24.90 -23.44
C SER A 82 11.80 -23.68 -22.64
N LEU A 83 12.08 -23.89 -21.35
CA LEU A 83 12.48 -22.80 -20.46
C LEU A 83 13.99 -22.83 -20.25
N LEU A 84 14.63 -21.66 -20.25
CA LEU A 84 16.02 -21.47 -19.90
C LEU A 84 16.09 -20.76 -18.56
N VAL A 85 16.76 -21.36 -17.57
CA VAL A 85 17.08 -20.73 -16.29
C VAL A 85 18.52 -20.29 -16.33
N LEU A 86 18.75 -19.00 -16.14
CA LEU A 86 20.07 -18.41 -16.04
C LEU A 86 20.48 -18.38 -14.58
N ASP A 87 21.63 -18.98 -14.27
CA ASP A 87 22.23 -19.04 -12.95
C ASP A 87 23.58 -18.34 -12.98
N THR A 88 23.80 -17.40 -12.07
CA THR A 88 25.04 -16.63 -12.00
C THR A 88 26.11 -17.28 -11.12
N GLY A 89 25.81 -18.40 -10.46
CA GLY A 89 26.74 -19.07 -9.56
C GLY A 89 27.19 -18.15 -8.42
N GLY A 90 28.49 -18.17 -8.10
CA GLY A 90 29.06 -17.42 -6.99
C GLY A 90 29.57 -16.01 -7.33
N TRP A 91 29.29 -15.49 -8.54
CA TRP A 91 29.96 -14.29 -9.07
C TRP A 91 29.36 -12.97 -8.57
N TYR A 92 28.09 -12.96 -8.18
CA TYR A 92 27.35 -11.74 -7.91
C TYR A 92 27.42 -11.32 -6.42
N LYS A 93 27.92 -10.09 -6.16
CA LYS A 93 28.34 -9.62 -4.81
C LYS A 93 27.57 -8.40 -4.27
N LEU A 94 26.82 -7.68 -5.12
CA LEU A 94 26.50 -6.26 -4.86
C LEU A 94 25.26 -5.99 -4.00
N CYS A 95 24.22 -6.85 -4.01
CA CYS A 95 22.93 -6.44 -3.45
C CYS A 95 22.39 -7.29 -2.29
N CYS A 96 22.98 -8.46 -1.99
CA CYS A 96 22.47 -9.35 -0.94
C CYS A 96 23.45 -9.38 0.25
N PRO A 97 23.00 -9.08 1.50
CA PRO A 97 23.87 -9.11 2.67
C PRO A 97 24.39 -10.51 3.03
N THR A 98 23.85 -11.57 2.42
CA THR A 98 24.38 -12.94 2.53
C THR A 98 25.43 -13.26 1.46
N SER A 99 25.54 -12.46 0.39
CA SER A 99 26.46 -12.67 -0.75
C SER A 99 27.78 -11.89 -0.62
N HIS A 100 28.27 -11.67 0.62
CA HIS A 100 29.53 -10.95 0.85
C HIS A 100 30.80 -11.76 0.49
N LEU A 101 30.68 -13.08 0.32
CA LEU A 101 31.74 -13.99 -0.11
C LEU A 101 31.50 -14.37 -1.58
N TRP A 102 32.14 -13.65 -2.49
CA TRP A 102 32.13 -14.00 -3.91
C TRP A 102 33.02 -15.22 -4.14
N LYS A 103 32.50 -16.20 -4.90
CA LYS A 103 33.21 -17.42 -5.30
C LYS A 103 33.27 -17.45 -6.83
N PRO A 104 34.25 -16.76 -7.45
CA PRO A 104 34.36 -16.66 -8.90
C PRO A 104 34.64 -18.01 -9.57
N ASP A 105 35.08 -19.01 -8.81
CA ASP A 105 35.31 -20.35 -9.32
C ASP A 105 33.99 -21.11 -9.57
N ILE A 106 32.87 -20.61 -9.04
CA ILE A 106 31.53 -21.15 -9.27
C ILE A 106 30.88 -20.38 -10.42
N LEU A 107 31.05 -20.91 -11.63
CA LEU A 107 30.75 -20.25 -12.90
C LEU A 107 29.25 -20.07 -13.22
N GLY A 108 28.34 -20.67 -12.44
CA GLY A 108 26.92 -20.70 -12.75
C GLY A 108 26.61 -21.53 -14.00
N GLY A 109 25.49 -21.26 -14.67
CA GLY A 109 25.10 -22.02 -15.87
C GLY A 109 23.79 -21.58 -16.52
N ILE A 110 23.53 -22.17 -17.68
CA ILE A 110 22.24 -22.04 -18.39
C ILE A 110 21.58 -23.42 -18.40
N TYR A 111 20.52 -23.57 -17.63
CA TYR A 111 19.78 -24.83 -17.51
C TYR A 111 18.55 -24.81 -18.41
N ARG A 112 18.30 -25.89 -19.14
CA ARG A 112 17.07 -26.05 -19.92
C ARG A 112 16.08 -26.95 -19.18
N ILE A 113 14.87 -26.45 -18.96
CA ILE A 113 13.75 -27.22 -18.41
C ILE A 113 12.87 -27.64 -19.59
N SER A 114 12.74 -28.95 -19.78
CA SER A 114 11.84 -29.58 -20.73
C SER A 114 11.04 -30.69 -20.05
N ARG A 115 9.85 -31.01 -20.59
CA ARG A 115 9.09 -32.16 -20.11
C ARG A 115 9.80 -33.44 -20.54
N LYS A 116 9.90 -34.41 -19.64
CA LYS A 116 10.43 -35.74 -19.97
C LYS A 116 9.58 -36.36 -21.09
N GLY A 117 10.23 -36.77 -22.17
CA GLY A 117 9.57 -37.33 -23.35
C GLY A 117 8.89 -36.29 -24.27
N ALA A 118 9.15 -34.99 -24.08
CA ALA A 118 8.71 -33.99 -25.04
C ALA A 118 9.35 -34.27 -26.42
N PRO A 119 8.57 -34.16 -27.51
CA PRO A 119 9.10 -34.33 -28.85
C PRO A 119 10.16 -33.25 -29.14
N LEU A 120 11.20 -33.62 -29.89
CA LEU A 120 12.14 -32.66 -30.42
C LEU A 120 11.41 -31.75 -31.40
N ILE A 121 11.54 -30.43 -31.23
CA ILE A 121 11.01 -29.47 -32.18
C ILE A 121 12.07 -29.21 -33.24
N GLU A 122 11.82 -29.70 -34.46
CA GLU A 122 12.65 -29.41 -35.62
C GLU A 122 12.51 -27.95 -36.03
N ASP A 123 13.61 -27.37 -36.50
CA ASP A 123 13.72 -25.97 -36.89
C ASP A 123 13.00 -25.01 -35.91
N PRO A 124 13.42 -24.94 -34.64
CA PRO A 124 12.68 -24.22 -33.60
C PRO A 124 12.62 -22.71 -33.86
N ARG A 125 13.56 -22.17 -34.64
CA ARG A 125 13.57 -20.75 -35.05
C ARG A 125 12.89 -20.50 -36.40
N GLY A 126 12.42 -21.53 -37.09
CA GLY A 126 11.79 -21.42 -38.40
C GLY A 126 12.75 -21.01 -39.51
N GLN A 127 14.05 -21.25 -39.40
CA GLN A 127 15.06 -20.85 -40.39
C GLN A 127 14.86 -21.49 -41.76
N GLU A 128 14.23 -22.67 -41.82
CA GLU A 128 13.95 -23.40 -43.05
C GLU A 128 12.66 -22.91 -43.73
N LEU A 129 11.81 -22.18 -43.01
CA LEU A 129 10.61 -21.56 -43.59
C LEU A 129 10.98 -20.41 -44.52
N ALA A 130 10.22 -20.27 -45.61
CA ALA A 130 10.32 -19.08 -46.46
C ALA A 130 9.77 -17.85 -45.73
N TRP A 131 10.62 -16.83 -45.54
CA TRP A 131 10.28 -15.56 -44.88
C TRP A 131 10.30 -14.33 -45.79
N ARG A 132 10.66 -14.50 -47.06
CA ARG A 132 10.67 -13.41 -48.04
C ARG A 132 9.36 -13.43 -48.83
N HIS A 133 8.71 -12.27 -48.95
CA HIS A 133 7.46 -12.09 -49.69
C HIS A 133 6.33 -13.05 -49.25
N VAL A 134 6.21 -13.30 -47.95
CA VAL A 134 5.18 -14.19 -47.40
C VAL A 134 3.82 -13.49 -47.46
N PRO A 135 2.78 -14.12 -48.06
CA PRO A 135 1.42 -13.57 -48.03
C PRO A 135 0.88 -13.43 -46.59
N VAL A 136 -0.06 -12.50 -46.39
CA VAL A 136 -0.67 -12.22 -45.08
C VAL A 136 -1.32 -13.48 -44.51
N GLU A 137 -2.05 -14.24 -45.34
CA GLU A 137 -2.73 -15.49 -44.96
C GLU A 137 -1.78 -16.51 -44.34
N GLU A 138 -0.58 -16.63 -44.89
CA GLU A 138 0.43 -17.57 -44.42
C GLU A 138 1.08 -17.09 -43.12
N LEU A 139 1.32 -15.79 -42.98
CA LEU A 139 1.79 -15.23 -41.70
C LEU A 139 0.75 -15.39 -40.59
N LEU A 140 -0.54 -15.26 -40.90
CA LEU A 140 -1.61 -15.49 -39.94
C LEU A 140 -1.70 -16.96 -39.50
N ARG A 141 -1.47 -17.92 -40.41
CA ARG A 141 -1.34 -19.33 -40.01
C ARG A 141 -0.14 -19.51 -39.07
N ARG A 142 0.97 -18.82 -39.32
CA ARG A 142 2.18 -18.88 -38.48
C ARG A 142 2.01 -18.24 -37.11
N LEU A 143 1.01 -17.38 -36.89
CA LEU A 143 0.64 -16.93 -35.54
C LEU A 143 0.10 -18.07 -34.64
N ALA A 144 -0.35 -19.17 -35.25
CA ALA A 144 -0.76 -20.39 -34.54
C ALA A 144 0.33 -21.48 -34.55
N ASP A 145 1.54 -21.19 -35.03
CA ASP A 145 2.65 -22.17 -35.06
C ASP A 145 3.03 -22.58 -33.62
N PRO A 146 3.33 -23.87 -33.35
CA PRO A 146 3.74 -24.33 -32.03
C PRO A 146 5.02 -23.65 -31.52
N ARG A 147 5.90 -23.19 -32.42
CA ARG A 147 7.19 -22.56 -32.09
C ARG A 147 7.03 -21.09 -31.73
N PRO A 148 7.37 -20.67 -30.49
CA PRO A 148 7.33 -19.24 -30.11
C PRO A 148 8.10 -18.31 -31.04
N ALA A 149 9.29 -18.71 -31.50
CA ALA A 149 10.09 -17.87 -32.37
C ALA A 149 9.43 -17.62 -33.74
N VAL A 150 8.73 -18.61 -34.29
CA VAL A 150 7.98 -18.48 -35.55
C VAL A 150 6.79 -17.56 -35.37
N ARG A 151 6.03 -17.69 -34.27
CA ARG A 151 4.91 -16.78 -33.98
C ARG A 151 5.37 -15.32 -33.85
N HIS A 152 6.44 -15.08 -33.09
CA HIS A 152 6.99 -13.73 -32.92
C HIS A 152 7.45 -13.14 -34.26
N ARG A 153 8.20 -13.91 -35.05
CA ARG A 153 8.65 -13.45 -36.36
C ARG A 153 7.50 -13.20 -37.33
N ALA A 154 6.45 -14.01 -37.29
CA ALA A 154 5.25 -13.80 -38.09
C ALA A 154 4.52 -12.51 -37.67
N ALA A 155 4.38 -12.26 -36.37
CA ALA A 155 3.81 -11.02 -35.85
C ALA A 155 4.62 -9.78 -36.28
N ASP A 156 5.96 -9.84 -36.18
CA ASP A 156 6.83 -8.74 -36.63
C ASP A 156 6.72 -8.49 -38.13
N GLN A 157 6.60 -9.55 -38.93
CA GLN A 157 6.36 -9.38 -40.36
C GLN A 157 5.00 -8.76 -40.64
N LEU A 158 3.91 -9.21 -40.01
CA LEU A 158 2.59 -8.59 -40.15
C LEU A 158 2.61 -7.09 -39.83
N VAL A 159 3.33 -6.68 -38.77
CA VAL A 159 3.55 -5.25 -38.47
C VAL A 159 4.29 -4.54 -39.59
N SER A 160 5.35 -5.15 -40.15
CA SER A 160 6.14 -4.55 -41.23
C SER A 160 5.40 -4.39 -42.57
N GLN A 161 4.34 -5.19 -42.80
CA GLN A 161 3.44 -5.07 -43.96
C GLN A 161 2.01 -4.70 -43.54
N SER A 162 1.90 -3.72 -42.64
CA SER A 162 0.65 -3.29 -42.01
C SER A 162 -0.48 -3.02 -42.99
N GLN A 163 -0.23 -2.29 -44.09
CA GLN A 163 -1.26 -1.97 -45.08
C GLN A 163 -1.96 -3.22 -45.64
N ARG A 164 -1.18 -4.22 -46.06
CA ARG A 164 -1.75 -5.49 -46.56
C ARG A 164 -2.43 -6.30 -45.47
N THR A 165 -1.90 -6.22 -44.25
CA THR A 165 -2.49 -6.90 -43.09
C THR A 165 -3.86 -6.32 -42.78
N GLU A 166 -3.98 -5.00 -42.76
CA GLU A 166 -5.21 -4.27 -42.54
C GLU A 166 -6.26 -4.53 -43.63
N GLU A 167 -5.89 -4.40 -44.91
CA GLU A 167 -6.77 -4.71 -46.06
C GLU A 167 -7.34 -6.14 -45.99
N TRP A 168 -6.60 -7.08 -45.42
CA TRP A 168 -7.04 -8.47 -45.28
C TRP A 168 -8.04 -8.69 -44.12
N LEU A 169 -7.92 -7.91 -43.04
CA LEU A 169 -8.63 -8.17 -41.79
C LEU A 169 -10.12 -7.81 -41.86
N ASP A 170 -10.51 -6.88 -42.72
CA ASP A 170 -11.89 -6.36 -42.83
C ASP A 170 -12.94 -7.47 -42.99
N ASP A 171 -12.66 -8.51 -43.78
CA ASP A 171 -13.60 -9.62 -44.03
C ASP A 171 -13.36 -10.85 -43.15
N ASN A 172 -12.26 -10.92 -42.40
CA ASN A 172 -11.77 -12.19 -41.87
C ASN A 172 -11.54 -12.23 -40.36
N PHE A 173 -11.55 -11.09 -39.67
CA PHE A 173 -11.20 -11.02 -38.24
C PHE A 173 -12.09 -11.91 -37.36
N ALA A 174 -13.42 -11.74 -37.46
CA ALA A 174 -14.39 -12.41 -36.57
C ALA A 174 -14.37 -13.94 -36.69
N THR A 175 -13.99 -14.48 -37.85
CA THR A 175 -13.93 -15.93 -38.10
C THR A 175 -12.70 -16.62 -37.52
N ARG A 176 -11.73 -15.85 -36.99
CA ARG A 176 -10.49 -16.42 -36.45
C ARG A 176 -10.69 -16.95 -35.01
N PRO A 177 -9.90 -17.97 -34.60
CA PRO A 177 -9.89 -18.43 -33.22
C PRO A 177 -9.49 -17.29 -32.24
N PRO A 178 -10.03 -17.26 -31.01
CA PRO A 178 -9.75 -16.19 -30.04
C PRO A 178 -8.25 -15.94 -29.79
N ALA A 179 -7.43 -16.99 -29.76
CA ALA A 179 -5.98 -16.86 -29.56
C ALA A 179 -5.28 -16.08 -30.69
N VAL A 180 -5.77 -16.21 -31.94
CA VAL A 180 -5.25 -15.46 -33.09
C VAL A 180 -5.77 -14.02 -33.05
N ARG A 181 -7.06 -13.82 -32.75
CA ARG A 181 -7.65 -12.48 -32.58
C ARG A 181 -6.91 -11.67 -31.52
N LEU A 182 -6.58 -12.29 -30.38
CA LEU A 182 -5.79 -11.65 -29.33
C LEU A 182 -4.41 -11.20 -29.80
N GLN A 183 -3.68 -12.05 -30.57
CA GLN A 183 -2.39 -11.64 -31.14
C GLN A 183 -2.55 -10.49 -32.14
N LEU A 184 -3.62 -10.51 -32.94
CA LEU A 184 -3.92 -9.45 -33.89
C LEU A 184 -4.21 -8.12 -33.20
N VAL A 185 -4.91 -8.11 -32.06
CA VAL A 185 -5.09 -6.89 -31.24
C VAL A 185 -3.74 -6.24 -30.92
N TRP A 186 -2.76 -7.03 -30.48
CA TRP A 186 -1.42 -6.50 -30.15
C TRP A 186 -0.64 -6.06 -31.39
N ILE A 187 -0.80 -6.75 -32.52
CA ILE A 187 -0.22 -6.32 -33.81
C ILE A 187 -0.82 -4.97 -34.24
N LEU A 188 -2.15 -4.84 -34.25
CA LEU A 188 -2.85 -3.60 -34.59
C LEU A 188 -2.47 -2.46 -33.65
N THR A 189 -2.31 -2.74 -32.36
CA THR A 189 -1.83 -1.77 -31.37
C THR A 189 -0.43 -1.27 -31.70
N ARG A 190 0.48 -2.16 -32.13
CA ARG A 190 1.84 -1.78 -32.56
C ARG A 190 1.84 -0.99 -33.87
N VAL A 191 0.92 -1.29 -34.77
CA VAL A 191 0.78 -0.60 -36.06
C VAL A 191 0.25 0.83 -35.87
N GLY A 192 -0.83 1.00 -35.10
CA GLY A 192 -1.32 2.32 -34.68
C GLY A 192 -1.80 3.25 -35.80
N SER A 193 -2.06 2.74 -37.01
CA SER A 193 -2.66 3.51 -38.10
C SER A 193 -4.14 3.81 -37.81
N ASP A 194 -4.75 4.76 -38.52
CA ASP A 194 -6.17 5.08 -38.38
C ASP A 194 -7.08 3.88 -38.68
N ASN A 195 -6.69 3.04 -39.65
CA ASN A 195 -7.44 1.82 -39.95
C ASN A 195 -7.24 0.77 -38.86
N ALA A 196 -6.01 0.58 -38.35
CA ALA A 196 -5.75 -0.32 -37.23
C ALA A 196 -6.51 0.09 -35.97
N VAL A 197 -6.60 1.40 -35.68
CA VAL A 197 -7.44 1.95 -34.61
C VAL A 197 -8.91 1.64 -34.87
N THR A 198 -9.40 1.81 -36.10
CA THR A 198 -10.79 1.49 -36.47
C THR A 198 -11.10 0.02 -36.26
N CYS A 199 -10.20 -0.89 -36.66
CA CYS A 199 -10.30 -2.31 -36.36
C CYS A 199 -10.30 -2.56 -34.84
N LEU A 200 -9.41 -1.93 -34.06
CA LEU A 200 -9.40 -2.10 -32.59
C LEU A 200 -10.71 -1.65 -31.94
N ARG A 201 -11.34 -0.59 -32.45
CA ARG A 201 -12.64 -0.11 -31.93
C ARG A 201 -13.76 -1.12 -32.14
N SER A 202 -13.79 -1.84 -33.26
CA SER A 202 -14.84 -2.86 -33.49
C SER A 202 -14.72 -4.05 -32.52
N LEU A 203 -13.51 -4.31 -31.99
CA LEU A 203 -13.25 -5.38 -31.02
C LEU A 203 -13.74 -5.07 -29.61
N LEU A 204 -14.25 -3.86 -29.36
CA LEU A 204 -14.94 -3.55 -28.12
C LEU A 204 -16.30 -4.26 -28.01
N GLU A 205 -16.80 -4.82 -29.12
CA GLU A 205 -18.04 -5.59 -29.20
C GLU A 205 -17.80 -7.10 -29.34
N ASP A 206 -16.55 -7.59 -29.19
CA ASP A 206 -16.24 -9.03 -29.25
C ASP A 206 -16.88 -9.78 -28.06
N ASP A 207 -17.36 -10.99 -28.31
CA ASP A 207 -18.00 -11.84 -27.30
C ASP A 207 -17.02 -12.30 -26.19
N GLU A 208 -15.71 -12.31 -26.48
CA GLU A 208 -14.68 -12.77 -25.56
C GLU A 208 -14.11 -11.61 -24.71
N PRO A 209 -14.31 -11.60 -23.38
CA PRO A 209 -13.86 -10.50 -22.51
C PRO A 209 -12.35 -10.24 -22.54
N GLU A 210 -11.54 -11.26 -22.83
CA GLU A 210 -10.08 -11.12 -22.97
C GLU A 210 -9.71 -10.27 -24.20
N ILE A 211 -10.46 -10.41 -25.30
CA ILE A 211 -10.25 -9.62 -26.52
C ILE A 211 -10.70 -8.19 -26.29
N VAL A 212 -11.88 -7.99 -25.70
CA VAL A 212 -12.37 -6.65 -25.32
C VAL A 212 -11.37 -5.95 -24.40
N THR A 213 -10.84 -6.66 -23.41
CA THR A 213 -9.82 -6.14 -22.50
C THR A 213 -8.53 -5.75 -23.22
N ALA A 214 -8.06 -6.58 -24.15
CA ALA A 214 -6.86 -6.28 -24.93
C ALA A 214 -7.09 -5.08 -25.88
N ALA A 215 -8.27 -4.98 -26.50
CA ALA A 215 -8.64 -3.87 -27.36
C ALA A 215 -8.70 -2.54 -26.58
N LEU A 216 -9.34 -2.55 -25.40
CA LEU A 216 -9.36 -1.41 -24.48
C LEU A 216 -7.94 -0.96 -24.10
N LYS A 217 -7.03 -1.89 -23.81
CA LYS A 217 -5.62 -1.57 -23.52
C LYS A 217 -4.91 -0.98 -24.74
N GLY A 218 -5.10 -1.57 -25.92
CA GLY A 218 -4.52 -1.06 -27.16
C GLY A 218 -4.94 0.38 -27.45
N LEU A 219 -6.26 0.63 -27.40
CA LEU A 219 -6.84 1.96 -27.58
C LEU A 219 -6.39 2.95 -26.47
N SER A 220 -6.20 2.48 -25.24
CA SER A 220 -5.64 3.26 -24.14
C SER A 220 -4.20 3.68 -24.39
N LEU A 221 -3.36 2.77 -24.89
CA LEU A 221 -1.97 3.07 -25.25
C LEU A 221 -1.90 4.08 -26.40
N LEU A 222 -2.81 3.97 -27.36
CA LEU A 222 -2.93 4.88 -28.50
C LEU A 222 -3.66 6.19 -28.15
N ARG A 223 -4.17 6.33 -26.92
CA ARG A 223 -4.98 7.48 -26.44
C ARG A 223 -6.15 7.81 -27.37
N ASP A 224 -6.79 6.77 -27.88
CA ASP A 224 -7.90 6.95 -28.82
C ASP A 224 -9.12 7.61 -28.17
N ARG A 225 -9.60 8.70 -28.76
CA ARG A 225 -10.80 9.42 -28.30
C ARG A 225 -12.08 8.96 -28.98
N GLY A 226 -11.99 8.34 -30.15
CA GLY A 226 -13.16 8.01 -30.97
C GLY A 226 -14.04 6.89 -30.40
N CYS A 227 -13.57 6.16 -29.40
CA CYS A 227 -14.32 5.09 -28.73
C CYS A 227 -14.82 5.46 -27.32
N LEU A 228 -14.83 6.74 -26.95
CA LEU A 228 -15.24 7.16 -25.61
C LEU A 228 -16.64 6.64 -25.24
N GLU A 229 -17.62 6.73 -26.14
CA GLU A 229 -18.97 6.24 -25.89
C GLU A 229 -19.01 4.71 -25.65
N ALA A 230 -18.20 3.94 -26.38
CA ALA A 230 -18.09 2.50 -26.17
C ALA A 230 -17.44 2.20 -24.82
N ALA A 231 -16.36 2.90 -24.47
CA ALA A 231 -15.69 2.77 -23.18
C ALA A 231 -16.62 3.10 -22.00
N ARG A 232 -17.41 4.17 -22.11
CA ARG A 232 -18.43 4.56 -21.11
C ARG A 232 -19.46 3.46 -20.88
N LYS A 233 -19.95 2.80 -21.94
CA LYS A 233 -20.85 1.64 -21.82
C LYS A 233 -20.17 0.45 -21.12
N LEU A 234 -18.91 0.19 -21.45
CA LEU A 234 -18.14 -0.92 -20.89
C LEU A 234 -17.80 -0.77 -19.40
N LEU A 235 -17.99 0.42 -18.80
CA LEU A 235 -17.99 0.60 -17.33
C LEU A 235 -19.10 -0.20 -16.63
N GLN A 236 -20.08 -0.72 -17.37
CA GLN A 236 -21.18 -1.55 -16.86
C GLN A 236 -21.03 -3.03 -17.23
N HIS A 237 -19.93 -3.41 -17.87
CA HIS A 237 -19.70 -4.79 -18.33
C HIS A 237 -19.71 -5.80 -17.16
N PRO A 238 -20.22 -7.04 -17.33
CA PRO A 238 -20.25 -8.05 -16.28
C PRO A 238 -18.85 -8.45 -15.80
N ASP A 239 -17.88 -8.55 -16.72
CA ASP A 239 -16.49 -8.83 -16.41
C ASP A 239 -15.77 -7.62 -15.78
N GLY A 240 -15.16 -7.81 -14.61
CA GLY A 240 -14.48 -6.74 -13.87
C GLY A 240 -13.18 -6.26 -14.50
N ALA A 241 -12.45 -7.11 -15.23
CA ALA A 241 -11.26 -6.69 -15.95
C ALA A 241 -11.64 -5.76 -17.10
N VAL A 242 -12.73 -6.05 -17.82
CA VAL A 242 -13.25 -5.14 -18.86
C VAL A 242 -13.60 -3.78 -18.27
N ARG A 243 -14.35 -3.72 -17.15
CA ARG A 243 -14.70 -2.45 -16.50
C ARG A 243 -13.47 -1.63 -16.10
N ARG A 244 -12.43 -2.30 -15.55
CA ARG A 244 -11.18 -1.63 -15.14
C ARG A 244 -10.44 -1.01 -16.31
N ASN A 245 -10.32 -1.72 -17.43
CA ASN A 245 -9.63 -1.20 -18.62
C ASN A 245 -10.48 -0.17 -19.36
N ALA A 246 -11.81 -0.24 -19.27
CA ALA A 246 -12.71 0.80 -19.76
C ALA A 246 -12.52 2.12 -18.98
N ALA A 247 -12.38 2.03 -17.65
CA ALA A 247 -12.03 3.19 -16.83
C ALA A 247 -10.69 3.81 -17.22
N GLU A 248 -9.65 2.98 -17.44
CA GLU A 248 -8.34 3.47 -17.92
C GLU A 248 -8.48 4.24 -19.24
N LEU A 249 -9.19 3.69 -20.22
CA LEU A 249 -9.41 4.33 -21.51
C LEU A 249 -10.15 5.67 -21.36
N CYS A 250 -11.25 5.69 -20.61
CA CYS A 250 -12.00 6.92 -20.29
C CYS A 250 -11.09 8.00 -19.66
N GLY A 251 -10.17 7.61 -18.78
CA GLY A 251 -9.17 8.53 -18.22
C GLY A 251 -8.22 9.10 -19.27
N ARG A 252 -7.63 8.22 -20.08
CA ARG A 252 -6.61 8.58 -21.06
C ARG A 252 -7.11 9.42 -22.23
N THR A 253 -8.42 9.44 -22.51
CA THR A 253 -9.00 10.37 -23.47
C THR A 253 -8.90 11.82 -22.99
N ALA A 254 -8.83 12.03 -21.67
CA ALA A 254 -8.92 13.32 -20.99
C ALA A 254 -10.22 14.10 -21.29
N ASP A 255 -11.30 13.39 -21.66
CA ASP A 255 -12.59 14.00 -21.95
C ASP A 255 -13.48 14.03 -20.70
N ARG A 256 -13.81 15.24 -20.25
CA ARG A 256 -14.66 15.48 -19.07
C ARG A 256 -16.07 14.91 -19.18
N SER A 257 -16.57 14.62 -20.39
CA SER A 257 -17.87 13.99 -20.58
C SER A 257 -17.95 12.57 -20.00
N ALA A 258 -16.81 11.93 -19.71
CA ALA A 258 -16.74 10.62 -19.06
C ALA A 258 -16.99 10.67 -17.53
N ILE A 259 -16.84 11.85 -16.91
CA ILE A 259 -16.86 12.00 -15.44
C ILE A 259 -18.16 11.44 -14.84
N PRO A 260 -19.37 11.77 -15.34
CA PRO A 260 -20.61 11.24 -14.76
C PRO A 260 -20.64 9.71 -14.69
N ASP A 261 -20.16 9.02 -15.73
CA ASP A 261 -20.15 7.55 -15.77
C ASP A 261 -19.08 6.94 -14.86
N LEU A 262 -17.91 7.59 -14.74
CA LEU A 262 -16.88 7.19 -13.78
C LEU A 262 -17.38 7.33 -12.34
N LEU A 263 -18.05 8.43 -12.02
CA LEU A 263 -18.65 8.65 -10.70
C LEU A 263 -19.77 7.65 -10.43
N ALA A 264 -20.63 7.36 -11.41
CA ALA A 264 -21.64 6.32 -11.29
C ALA A 264 -21.01 4.94 -11.03
N ALA A 265 -19.94 4.58 -11.75
CA ALA A 265 -19.22 3.33 -11.54
C ALA A 265 -18.60 3.20 -10.13
N LEU A 266 -18.10 4.30 -9.55
CA LEU A 266 -17.60 4.33 -8.17
C LEU A 266 -18.68 4.02 -7.12
N THR A 267 -19.95 4.27 -7.42
CA THR A 267 -21.06 3.96 -6.50
C THR A 267 -21.41 2.47 -6.42
N ARG A 268 -21.02 1.69 -7.44
CA ARG A 268 -21.45 0.29 -7.62
C ARG A 268 -20.37 -0.73 -7.27
N THR A 269 -19.11 -0.30 -7.21
CA THR A 269 -17.98 -1.20 -7.01
C THR A 269 -17.35 -1.07 -5.63
N SER A 270 -17.13 -2.22 -5.01
CA SER A 270 -16.28 -2.39 -3.83
C SER A 270 -14.93 -3.03 -4.17
N ASP A 271 -14.68 -3.34 -5.44
CA ASP A 271 -13.41 -3.91 -5.89
C ASP A 271 -12.34 -2.83 -5.90
N ARG A 272 -11.28 -3.05 -5.11
CA ARG A 272 -10.20 -2.08 -4.90
C ARG A 272 -9.44 -1.72 -6.20
N TRP A 273 -9.28 -2.68 -7.12
CA TRP A 273 -8.58 -2.47 -8.39
C TRP A 273 -9.44 -1.66 -9.36
N GLU A 274 -10.74 -1.91 -9.39
CA GLU A 274 -11.71 -1.11 -10.16
C GLU A 274 -11.79 0.32 -9.61
N GLN A 275 -11.90 0.50 -8.29
CA GLN A 275 -11.88 1.80 -7.64
C GLN A 275 -10.60 2.58 -7.93
N HIS A 276 -9.44 1.91 -7.96
CA HIS A 276 -8.18 2.54 -8.35
C HIS A 276 -8.24 3.06 -9.77
N ALA A 277 -8.64 2.23 -10.74
CA ALA A 277 -8.69 2.63 -12.15
C ALA A 277 -9.68 3.78 -12.38
N LEU A 278 -10.86 3.74 -11.75
CA LEU A 278 -11.84 4.83 -11.80
C LEU A 278 -11.30 6.13 -11.20
N THR A 279 -10.65 6.06 -10.04
CA THR A 279 -10.06 7.25 -9.41
C THR A 279 -8.87 7.78 -10.22
N TYR A 280 -8.05 6.90 -10.79
CA TYR A 280 -6.93 7.28 -11.64
C TYR A 280 -7.41 7.89 -12.96
N ALA A 281 -8.54 7.43 -13.50
CA ALA A 281 -9.17 8.04 -14.66
C ALA A 281 -9.61 9.48 -14.38
N LEU A 282 -10.16 9.75 -13.19
CA LEU A 282 -10.47 11.11 -12.76
C LEU A 282 -9.21 11.99 -12.62
N ILE A 283 -8.07 11.40 -12.21
CA ILE A 283 -6.78 12.10 -12.15
C ILE A 283 -6.28 12.44 -13.56
N GLU A 284 -6.35 11.51 -14.52
CA GLU A 284 -5.95 11.76 -15.92
C GLU A 284 -6.83 12.82 -16.60
N ILE A 285 -8.15 12.84 -16.32
CA ILE A 285 -9.06 13.86 -16.85
C ILE A 285 -8.79 15.24 -16.21
N ALA A 286 -8.41 15.27 -14.92
CA ALA A 286 -7.97 16.48 -14.21
C ALA A 286 -8.97 17.67 -14.20
N ASP A 287 -10.29 17.42 -14.28
CA ASP A 287 -11.29 18.48 -14.15
C ASP A 287 -11.49 18.88 -12.67
N VAL A 288 -10.68 19.83 -12.22
CA VAL A 288 -10.69 20.35 -10.84
C VAL A 288 -12.08 20.84 -10.40
N SER A 289 -12.85 21.46 -11.30
CA SER A 289 -14.19 21.98 -10.99
C SER A 289 -15.15 20.83 -10.66
N ALA A 290 -15.17 19.80 -11.52
CA ALA A 290 -15.99 18.62 -11.30
C ALA A 290 -15.59 17.86 -10.04
N LEU A 291 -14.29 17.73 -9.75
CA LEU A 291 -13.80 17.09 -8.53
C LEU A 291 -14.29 17.82 -7.27
N LYS A 292 -14.18 19.16 -7.23
CA LYS A 292 -14.64 19.98 -6.10
C LYS A 292 -16.14 19.84 -5.88
N GLN A 293 -16.94 19.89 -6.95
CA GLN A 293 -18.40 19.74 -6.87
C GLN A 293 -18.81 18.39 -6.26
N ASN A 294 -18.03 17.34 -6.46
CA ASN A 294 -18.36 15.99 -6.00
C ASN A 294 -17.80 15.63 -4.61
N LEU A 295 -17.10 16.55 -3.93
CA LEU A 295 -16.67 16.35 -2.52
C LEU A 295 -17.86 16.21 -1.56
N THR A 296 -19.05 16.70 -1.94
CA THR A 296 -20.29 16.61 -1.17
C THR A 296 -21.25 15.54 -1.70
N HIS A 297 -20.82 14.71 -2.64
CA HIS A 297 -21.65 13.67 -3.25
C HIS A 297 -22.20 12.69 -2.18
N GLN A 298 -23.42 12.16 -2.36
CA GLN A 298 -24.08 11.28 -1.39
C GLN A 298 -23.30 9.98 -1.08
N SER A 299 -22.64 9.41 -2.09
CA SER A 299 -21.81 8.20 -1.96
C SER A 299 -20.46 8.51 -1.33
N ALA A 300 -20.13 7.80 -0.25
CA ALA A 300 -18.83 7.86 0.41
C ALA A 300 -17.67 7.44 -0.51
N SER A 301 -17.89 6.46 -1.39
CA SER A 301 -16.90 6.02 -2.38
C SER A 301 -16.52 7.16 -3.32
N VAL A 302 -17.52 7.89 -3.83
CA VAL A 302 -17.29 9.07 -4.67
C VAL A 302 -16.53 10.14 -3.92
N ARG A 303 -16.96 10.52 -2.70
CA ARG A 303 -16.26 11.54 -1.89
C ARG A 303 -14.79 11.19 -1.65
N ALA A 304 -14.52 9.95 -1.27
CA ALA A 304 -13.16 9.48 -1.05
C ALA A 304 -12.31 9.54 -2.33
N SER A 305 -12.82 9.01 -3.43
CA SER A 305 -12.13 9.01 -4.73
C SER A 305 -11.85 10.42 -5.25
N VAL A 306 -12.83 11.32 -5.21
CA VAL A 306 -12.61 12.70 -5.71
C VAL A 306 -11.68 13.49 -4.79
N ALA A 307 -11.67 13.23 -3.49
CA ALA A 307 -10.68 13.82 -2.58
C ALA A 307 -9.26 13.35 -2.93
N TRP A 308 -9.06 12.05 -3.18
CA TRP A 308 -7.78 11.52 -3.65
C TRP A 308 -7.36 12.07 -5.02
N ALA A 309 -8.32 12.20 -5.94
CA ALA A 309 -8.05 12.77 -7.25
C ALA A 309 -7.64 14.25 -7.11
N LEU A 310 -8.40 15.04 -6.34
CA LEU A 310 -8.12 16.45 -6.11
C LEU A 310 -6.78 16.67 -5.41
N GLN A 311 -6.46 15.85 -4.40
CA GLN A 311 -5.14 15.85 -3.76
C GLN A 311 -4.00 15.62 -4.76
N SER A 312 -4.23 14.80 -5.79
CA SER A 312 -3.20 14.47 -6.78
C SER A 312 -3.04 15.56 -7.84
N VAL A 313 -4.14 16.18 -8.29
CA VAL A 313 -4.12 17.15 -9.42
C VAL A 313 -4.03 18.61 -8.99
N ALA A 314 -4.59 18.98 -7.84
CA ALA A 314 -4.66 20.34 -7.32
C ALA A 314 -4.75 20.32 -5.78
N PRO A 315 -3.67 19.94 -5.07
CA PRO A 315 -3.67 19.77 -3.61
C PRO A 315 -4.03 21.05 -2.83
N ASP A 316 -3.72 22.22 -3.39
CA ASP A 316 -4.08 23.54 -2.87
C ASP A 316 -5.60 23.79 -2.88
N GLN A 317 -6.35 23.08 -3.72
CA GLN A 317 -7.80 23.21 -3.84
C GLN A 317 -8.57 22.28 -2.89
N LEU A 318 -7.91 21.29 -2.28
CA LEU A 318 -8.50 20.42 -1.25
C LEU A 318 -8.28 21.05 0.13
N GLN A 319 -9.36 21.56 0.72
CA GLN A 319 -9.33 22.26 2.01
C GLN A 319 -9.52 21.30 3.19
N ALA A 320 -8.77 21.53 4.28
CA ALA A 320 -8.82 20.72 5.48
C ALA A 320 -10.24 20.65 6.07
N GLU A 321 -10.99 21.75 6.04
CA GLU A 321 -12.35 21.86 6.57
C GLU A 321 -13.33 20.90 5.89
N THR A 322 -13.04 20.48 4.65
CA THR A 322 -13.85 19.51 3.93
C THR A 322 -13.60 18.09 4.43
N VAL A 323 -12.35 17.78 4.77
CA VAL A 323 -11.88 16.40 5.02
C VAL A 323 -11.81 16.07 6.51
N LEU A 324 -11.42 17.00 7.37
CA LEU A 324 -11.29 16.78 8.82
C LEU A 324 -12.57 16.24 9.47
N PRO A 325 -13.80 16.69 9.13
CA PRO A 325 -15.03 16.10 9.67
C PRO A 325 -15.19 14.60 9.37
N TRP A 326 -14.53 14.08 8.34
CA TRP A 326 -14.59 12.66 7.99
C TRP A 326 -13.78 11.78 8.95
N LEU A 327 -12.84 12.34 9.73
CA LEU A 327 -12.07 11.61 10.74
C LEU A 327 -12.95 10.90 11.78
N THR A 328 -14.14 11.44 12.02
CA THR A 328 -15.16 10.89 12.93
C THR A 328 -16.37 10.31 12.21
N SER A 329 -16.29 10.11 10.89
CA SER A 329 -17.36 9.49 10.11
C SER A 329 -17.60 8.04 10.55
N GLU A 330 -18.87 7.63 10.61
CA GLU A 330 -19.25 6.23 10.81
C GLU A 330 -18.92 5.34 9.60
N THR A 331 -18.63 5.96 8.43
CA THR A 331 -18.23 5.23 7.22
C THR A 331 -16.72 4.97 7.24
N PRO A 332 -16.25 3.70 7.36
CA PRO A 332 -14.83 3.39 7.52
C PRO A 332 -13.96 3.92 6.39
N LEU A 333 -14.46 3.89 5.15
CA LEU A 333 -13.74 4.40 3.98
C LEU A 333 -13.39 5.89 4.10
N LEU A 334 -14.31 6.71 4.62
CA LEU A 334 -14.10 8.16 4.77
C LEU A 334 -13.19 8.46 5.94
N GLN A 335 -13.36 7.75 7.04
CA GLN A 335 -12.45 7.85 8.18
C GLN A 335 -11.01 7.53 7.76
N GLN A 336 -10.79 6.40 7.08
CA GLN A 336 -9.47 6.01 6.60
C GLN A 336 -8.91 7.01 5.58
N THR A 337 -9.74 7.50 4.66
CA THR A 337 -9.33 8.52 3.67
C THR A 337 -8.89 9.80 4.37
N ALA A 338 -9.65 10.27 5.35
CA ALA A 338 -9.32 11.47 6.10
C ALA A 338 -8.04 11.31 6.93
N GLN A 339 -7.84 10.15 7.56
CA GLN A 339 -6.62 9.84 8.30
C GLN A 339 -5.40 9.92 7.38
N LEU A 340 -5.44 9.23 6.24
CA LEU A 340 -4.33 9.19 5.30
C LEU A 340 -4.04 10.57 4.67
N LEU A 341 -5.07 11.30 4.25
CA LEU A 341 -4.89 12.64 3.68
C LEU A 341 -4.33 13.62 4.72
N THR A 342 -4.84 13.60 5.95
CA THR A 342 -4.35 14.48 7.02
C THR A 342 -2.91 14.14 7.40
N ALA A 343 -2.56 12.85 7.48
CA ALA A 343 -1.19 12.42 7.78
C ALA A 343 -0.17 12.80 6.69
N GLN A 344 -0.62 13.01 5.44
CA GLN A 344 0.23 13.43 4.32
C GLN A 344 0.36 14.95 4.18
N ARG A 345 -0.38 15.75 4.98
CA ARG A 345 -0.50 17.20 4.83
C ARG A 345 0.02 17.94 6.06
N GLN A 346 1.29 18.35 6.02
CA GLN A 346 1.89 19.16 7.09
C GLN A 346 1.20 20.51 7.26
N ASP A 347 0.67 21.09 6.18
CA ASP A 347 -0.11 22.33 6.21
C ASP A 347 -1.46 22.19 6.94
N TRP A 348 -1.88 20.96 7.29
CA TRP A 348 -3.12 20.71 8.01
C TRP A 348 -2.94 20.54 9.53
N GLU A 349 -1.73 20.66 10.08
CA GLU A 349 -1.51 20.53 11.52
C GLU A 349 -2.31 21.54 12.35
N THR A 350 -2.28 22.82 11.96
CA THR A 350 -3.05 23.88 12.64
C THR A 350 -4.56 23.72 12.43
N PRO A 351 -5.08 23.54 11.20
CA PRO A 351 -6.50 23.23 10.99
C PRO A 351 -7.00 22.01 11.77
N LEU A 352 -6.19 20.95 11.87
CA LEU A 352 -6.50 19.74 12.64
C LEU A 352 -6.64 20.06 14.13
N ALA A 353 -5.70 20.82 14.70
CA ALA A 353 -5.76 21.25 16.09
C ALA A 353 -6.98 22.13 16.36
N ASP A 354 -7.25 23.12 15.50
CA ASP A 354 -8.42 24.00 15.63
C ASP A 354 -9.75 23.22 15.50
N TRP A 355 -9.79 22.23 14.62
CA TRP A 355 -10.94 21.33 14.49
C TRP A 355 -11.11 20.48 15.75
N LEU A 356 -10.03 19.86 16.25
CA LEU A 356 -10.05 19.03 17.45
C LEU A 356 -10.47 19.83 18.69
N GLN A 357 -9.97 21.05 18.83
CA GLN A 357 -10.34 21.95 19.92
C GLN A 357 -11.84 22.24 19.92
N ARG A 358 -12.42 22.51 18.74
CA ARG A 358 -13.87 22.71 18.59
C ARG A 358 -14.67 21.45 18.95
N GLN A 359 -14.20 20.26 18.59
CA GLN A 359 -14.85 19.00 18.97
C GLN A 359 -14.84 18.78 20.48
N LEU A 360 -13.76 19.17 21.17
CA LEU A 360 -13.62 19.02 22.63
C LEU A 360 -14.32 20.12 23.43
N ALA A 361 -14.72 21.24 22.80
CA ALA A 361 -15.38 22.36 23.46
C ALA A 361 -16.83 22.06 23.90
N GLY A 362 -17.47 21.01 23.36
CA GLY A 362 -18.87 20.69 23.61
C GLY A 362 -19.23 20.22 25.04
N GLY A 363 -18.22 19.96 25.89
CA GLY A 363 -18.41 19.42 27.24
C GLY A 363 -18.89 17.95 27.23
N GLY A 364 -18.65 17.23 28.33
CA GLY A 364 -19.16 15.86 28.50
C GLY A 364 -18.20 14.74 28.06
N SER A 365 -18.73 13.69 27.42
CA SER A 365 -17.99 12.48 27.04
C SER A 365 -17.30 12.60 25.68
N VAL A 366 -16.07 12.11 25.56
CA VAL A 366 -15.33 12.04 24.29
C VAL A 366 -15.66 10.74 23.56
N SER A 367 -16.05 10.82 22.29
CA SER A 367 -16.40 9.64 21.48
C SER A 367 -15.19 8.76 21.19
N SER A 368 -15.41 7.47 20.92
CA SER A 368 -14.35 6.54 20.51
C SER A 368 -13.69 6.96 19.19
N SER A 369 -14.44 7.53 18.27
CA SER A 369 -13.91 8.06 17.00
C SER A 369 -12.96 9.24 17.23
N LEU A 370 -13.27 10.14 18.16
CA LEU A 370 -12.39 11.27 18.49
C LEU A 370 -11.14 10.80 19.23
N LEU A 371 -11.26 9.81 20.11
CA LEU A 371 -10.09 9.17 20.75
C LEU A 371 -9.17 8.49 19.73
N ALA A 372 -9.72 7.89 18.67
CA ALA A 372 -8.92 7.32 17.59
C ALA A 372 -8.14 8.40 16.83
N VAL A 373 -8.68 9.61 16.67
CA VAL A 373 -7.95 10.77 16.12
C VAL A 373 -6.78 11.14 17.02
N VAL A 374 -7.01 11.26 18.33
CA VAL A 374 -5.94 11.56 19.30
C VAL A 374 -4.85 10.49 19.28
N GLN A 375 -5.23 9.21 19.19
CA GLN A 375 -4.28 8.11 19.07
C GLN A 375 -3.47 8.18 17.77
N HIS A 376 -4.10 8.51 16.64
CA HIS A 376 -3.43 8.54 15.35
C HIS A 376 -2.50 9.75 15.20
N PHE A 377 -2.91 10.92 15.69
CA PHE A 377 -2.19 12.19 15.50
C PHE A 377 -1.49 12.72 16.75
N GLY A 378 -1.47 11.97 17.85
CA GLY A 378 -0.94 12.41 19.14
C GLY A 378 0.55 12.75 19.15
N GLN A 379 1.31 12.40 18.12
CA GLN A 379 2.71 12.81 17.97
C GLN A 379 2.84 14.29 17.57
N SER A 380 1.82 14.88 16.94
CA SER A 380 1.84 16.30 16.55
C SER A 380 1.82 17.20 17.79
N GLU A 381 2.74 18.16 17.87
CA GLU A 381 2.80 19.14 18.96
C GLU A 381 1.49 19.94 19.09
N HIS A 382 0.88 20.28 17.95
CA HIS A 382 -0.40 20.99 17.90
C HIS A 382 -1.54 20.17 18.53
N VAL A 383 -1.59 18.87 18.24
CA VAL A 383 -2.57 17.94 18.85
C VAL A 383 -2.29 17.77 20.34
N GLN A 384 -1.03 17.60 20.75
CA GLN A 384 -0.65 17.53 22.16
C GLN A 384 -1.11 18.78 22.93
N ARG A 385 -0.92 19.97 22.37
CA ARG A 385 -1.36 21.24 22.99
C ARG A 385 -2.87 21.27 23.25
N VAL A 386 -3.66 20.93 22.23
CA VAL A 386 -5.12 20.91 22.33
C VAL A 386 -5.59 19.89 23.35
N VAL A 387 -5.02 18.67 23.30
CA VAL A 387 -5.43 17.58 24.18
C VAL A 387 -5.06 17.86 25.64
N LEU A 388 -3.85 18.35 25.92
CA LEU A 388 -3.44 18.69 27.29
C LEU A 388 -4.22 19.89 27.83
N ALA A 389 -4.51 20.90 27.02
CA ALA A 389 -5.36 22.01 27.42
C ALA A 389 -6.78 21.54 27.76
N ALA A 390 -7.37 20.67 26.94
CA ALA A 390 -8.69 20.09 27.20
C ALA A 390 -8.68 19.19 28.44
N ALA A 391 -7.61 18.42 28.67
CA ALA A 391 -7.46 17.61 29.87
C ALA A 391 -7.23 18.45 31.13
N ALA A 392 -6.62 19.64 31.03
CA ALA A 392 -6.41 20.56 32.14
C ALA A 392 -7.68 21.34 32.51
N SER A 393 -8.58 21.52 31.55
CA SER A 393 -9.89 22.15 31.76
C SER A 393 -10.85 21.26 32.55
N ASP A 394 -11.65 21.88 33.44
CA ASP A 394 -12.73 21.20 34.18
C ASP A 394 -14.05 21.11 33.37
N THR A 395 -14.02 21.48 32.09
CA THR A 395 -15.18 21.35 31.18
C THR A 395 -15.51 19.91 30.79
N LEU A 396 -14.54 19.00 30.91
CA LEU A 396 -14.70 17.58 30.60
C LEU A 396 -14.77 16.75 31.90
N ALA A 397 -15.55 15.67 31.87
CA ALA A 397 -15.57 14.72 32.97
C ALA A 397 -14.17 14.08 33.18
N ALA A 398 -13.82 13.75 34.42
CA ALA A 398 -12.52 13.17 34.77
C ALA A 398 -12.17 11.91 33.94
N SER A 399 -13.16 11.04 33.69
CA SER A 399 -12.99 9.85 32.85
C SER A 399 -12.68 10.18 31.38
N ALA A 400 -13.26 11.26 30.86
CA ALA A 400 -13.03 11.74 29.49
C ALA A 400 -11.65 12.39 29.36
N ARG A 401 -11.24 13.20 30.36
CA ARG A 401 -9.89 13.76 30.49
C ARG A 401 -8.85 12.63 30.52
N ALA A 402 -9.08 11.60 31.33
CA ALA A 402 -8.19 10.44 31.42
C ALA A 402 -8.13 9.64 30.10
N ALA A 403 -9.26 9.51 29.39
CA ALA A 403 -9.30 8.83 28.09
C ALA A 403 -8.48 9.56 27.02
N LEU A 404 -8.50 10.89 27.00
CA LEU A 404 -7.70 11.71 26.11
C LEU A 404 -6.20 11.50 26.32
N ILE A 405 -5.74 11.54 27.57
CA ILE A 405 -4.33 11.31 27.92
C ILE A 405 -3.90 9.87 27.55
N ARG A 406 -4.75 8.87 27.80
CA ARG A 406 -4.50 7.50 27.32
C ARG A 406 -4.42 7.41 25.80
N GLY A 407 -5.19 8.21 25.08
CA GLY A 407 -5.11 8.35 23.63
C GLY A 407 -3.72 8.82 23.19
N LEU A 408 -3.17 9.85 23.83
CA LEU A 408 -1.79 10.31 23.58
C LEU A 408 -0.76 9.22 23.87
N GLY A 409 -0.91 8.47 24.97
CA GLY A 409 -0.01 7.35 25.29
C GLY A 409 0.02 6.25 24.23
N LYS A 410 -1.03 6.10 23.42
CA LYS A 410 -1.13 5.10 22.35
C LYS A 410 -0.59 5.59 21.00
N SER A 411 -0.20 6.87 20.87
CA SER A 411 0.31 7.41 19.60
C SER A 411 1.77 7.05 19.32
N GLY A 412 2.45 6.38 20.25
CA GLY A 412 3.87 6.05 20.16
C GLY A 412 4.75 7.03 20.93
N ARG A 413 6.05 6.76 20.99
CA ARG A 413 7.02 7.56 21.75
C ARG A 413 7.40 8.82 20.98
N HIS A 414 7.23 9.99 21.58
CA HIS A 414 7.49 11.31 20.98
C HIS A 414 7.88 12.34 22.06
N PRO A 415 8.58 13.43 21.69
CA PRO A 415 8.94 14.51 22.62
C PRO A 415 7.71 15.31 23.06
N ILE A 416 7.72 15.72 24.33
CA ILE A 416 6.74 16.66 24.88
C ILE A 416 7.24 18.10 24.62
N PRO A 417 6.42 18.97 23.99
CA PRO A 417 6.76 20.39 23.80
C PRO A 417 7.08 21.07 25.13
N GLN A 418 8.17 21.84 25.18
CA GLN A 418 8.65 22.45 26.43
C GLN A 418 7.66 23.46 27.02
N ASP A 419 6.89 24.15 26.17
CA ASP A 419 5.87 25.12 26.59
C ASP A 419 4.68 24.47 27.31
N LEU A 420 4.51 23.15 27.18
CA LEU A 420 3.44 22.40 27.86
C LEU A 420 3.82 21.93 29.27
N THR A 421 5.04 22.21 29.72
CA THR A 421 5.52 21.79 31.05
C THR A 421 4.59 22.24 32.17
N ASP A 422 4.14 23.49 32.15
CA ASP A 422 3.31 24.05 33.22
C ASP A 422 1.90 23.46 33.21
N THR A 423 1.36 23.16 32.03
CA THR A 423 0.10 22.44 31.87
C THR A 423 0.19 21.04 32.48
N VAL A 424 1.29 20.32 32.23
CA VAL A 424 1.53 19.00 32.84
C VAL A 424 1.68 19.10 34.36
N VAL A 425 2.40 20.11 34.86
CA VAL A 425 2.55 20.35 36.30
C VAL A 425 1.18 20.57 36.96
N SER A 426 0.29 21.34 36.34
CA SER A 426 -1.08 21.55 36.84
C SER A 426 -1.90 20.26 36.80
N LEU A 427 -1.78 19.45 35.75
CA LEU A 427 -2.46 18.17 35.63
C LEU A 427 -2.03 17.15 36.70
N LEU A 428 -0.77 17.18 37.14
CA LEU A 428 -0.27 16.34 38.23
C LEU A 428 -0.90 16.68 39.59
N GLU A 429 -1.53 17.84 39.75
CA GLU A 429 -2.24 18.25 40.96
C GLU A 429 -3.68 17.72 41.01
N THR A 430 -4.09 16.90 40.05
CA THR A 430 -5.46 16.36 39.99
C THR A 430 -5.79 15.50 41.21
N SER A 431 -7.03 15.67 41.72
CA SER A 431 -7.61 14.82 42.75
C SER A 431 -8.25 13.54 42.20
N HIS A 432 -8.22 13.33 40.88
CA HIS A 432 -8.85 12.19 40.22
C HIS A 432 -7.83 11.07 39.93
N PRO A 433 -7.90 9.91 40.60
CA PRO A 433 -6.90 8.85 40.46
C PRO A 433 -6.76 8.30 39.03
N GLU A 434 -7.87 8.18 38.29
CA GLU A 434 -7.85 7.69 36.91
C GLU A 434 -7.10 8.62 35.95
N LEU A 435 -7.22 9.94 36.15
CA LEU A 435 -6.52 10.94 35.35
C LEU A 435 -5.04 10.96 35.70
N LEU A 436 -4.72 10.90 37.01
CA LEU A 436 -3.34 10.82 37.47
C LEU A 436 -2.65 9.57 36.90
N GLN A 437 -3.29 8.40 36.98
CA GLN A 437 -2.75 7.16 36.42
C GLN A 437 -2.48 7.28 34.92
N ALA A 438 -3.44 7.79 34.15
CA ALA A 438 -3.27 8.02 32.71
C ALA A 438 -2.09 8.96 32.40
N LEU A 439 -1.91 10.01 33.21
CA LEU A 439 -0.82 10.97 33.07
C LEU A 439 0.54 10.35 33.35
N LEU A 440 0.68 9.56 34.41
CA LEU A 440 1.93 8.86 34.73
C LEU A 440 2.31 7.86 33.63
N ASP A 441 1.32 7.13 33.10
CA ASP A 441 1.53 6.18 32.00
C ASP A 441 1.96 6.88 30.70
N TRP A 442 1.32 8.00 30.35
CA TRP A 442 1.74 8.80 29.18
C TRP A 442 3.14 9.38 29.36
N LEU A 443 3.45 9.98 30.52
CA LEU A 443 4.79 10.53 30.81
C LEU A 443 5.89 9.47 30.71
N ARG A 444 5.59 8.22 31.13
CA ARG A 444 6.51 7.09 30.98
C ARG A 444 6.75 6.72 29.52
N ALA A 445 5.71 6.82 28.68
CA ALA A 445 5.77 6.51 27.26
C ALA A 445 6.36 7.65 26.39
N SER A 446 6.54 8.85 26.94
CA SER A 446 7.05 10.02 26.22
C SER A 446 8.56 10.22 26.31
N GLU A 447 9.13 10.94 25.34
CA GLU A 447 10.48 11.49 25.43
C GLU A 447 10.46 12.80 26.21
N ARG A 448 11.31 12.87 27.24
CA ARG A 448 11.34 13.95 28.21
C ARG A 448 12.73 14.51 28.33
N SER A 449 12.87 15.83 28.17
CA SER A 449 14.14 16.51 28.36
C SER A 449 14.50 16.59 29.85
N ALA A 450 15.79 16.73 30.17
CA ALA A 450 16.24 16.96 31.54
C ALA A 450 15.59 18.20 32.17
N ALA A 451 15.40 19.27 31.39
CA ALA A 451 14.72 20.48 31.84
C ALA A 451 13.25 20.23 32.24
N PHE A 452 12.53 19.44 31.43
CA PHE A 452 11.17 19.03 31.71
C PHE A 452 11.10 18.19 33.00
N ASN A 453 11.96 17.18 33.13
CA ASN A 453 12.02 16.32 34.32
C ASN A 453 12.29 17.12 35.60
N ARG A 454 13.21 18.09 35.57
CA ARG A 454 13.50 18.97 36.72
C ARG A 454 12.28 19.78 37.16
N ARG A 455 11.43 20.22 36.22
CA ARG A 455 10.22 21.01 36.52
C ARG A 455 9.09 20.19 37.12
N ILE A 456 8.87 18.95 36.65
CA ILE A 456 7.80 18.08 37.16
C ILE A 456 8.19 17.36 38.46
N TRP A 457 9.49 17.17 38.71
CA TRP A 457 10.00 16.37 39.83
C TRP A 457 9.44 16.75 41.21
N PRO A 458 9.34 18.04 41.59
CA PRO A 458 8.77 18.39 42.90
C PRO A 458 7.34 17.88 43.10
N LYS A 459 6.52 17.83 42.04
CA LYS A 459 5.15 17.30 42.10
C LYS A 459 5.13 15.78 42.19
N LEU A 460 5.96 15.10 41.39
CA LEU A 460 6.11 13.65 41.46
C LEU A 460 6.59 13.18 42.83
N LEU A 461 7.52 13.92 43.44
CA LEU A 461 8.01 13.64 44.78
C LEU A 461 6.90 13.80 45.83
N ALA A 462 6.07 14.84 45.73
CA ALA A 462 4.94 15.04 46.63
C ALA A 462 3.92 13.87 46.51
N ILE A 463 3.59 13.44 45.29
CA ILE A 463 2.72 12.27 45.04
C ILE A 463 3.31 11.00 45.68
N ALA A 464 4.62 10.78 45.55
CA ALA A 464 5.27 9.61 46.12
C ALA A 464 5.31 9.61 47.66
N GLN A 465 5.35 10.79 48.28
CA GLN A 465 5.34 10.96 49.75
C GLN A 465 3.96 10.84 50.37
N ASP A 466 2.90 10.99 49.58
CA ASP A 466 1.53 10.97 50.07
C ASP A 466 0.99 9.52 50.13
N ASP A 467 0.82 9.02 51.35
CA ASP A 467 0.31 7.67 51.63
C ASP A 467 -1.16 7.46 51.25
N HIS A 468 -1.90 8.50 50.85
CA HIS A 468 -3.25 8.36 50.30
C HIS A 468 -3.26 7.74 48.90
N TYR A 469 -2.16 7.84 48.15
CA TYR A 469 -2.04 7.19 46.85
C TYR A 469 -1.62 5.72 46.99
N SER A 470 -2.05 4.89 46.04
CA SER A 470 -1.65 3.48 45.99
C SER A 470 -0.14 3.33 45.82
N ALA A 471 0.42 2.22 46.31
CA ALA A 471 1.85 1.93 46.15
C ALA A 471 2.29 1.98 44.68
N THR A 472 1.47 1.44 43.78
CA THR A 472 1.67 1.55 42.33
C THR A 472 1.86 3.02 41.88
N ILE A 473 0.93 3.93 42.16
CA ILE A 473 1.02 5.36 41.74
C ILE A 473 2.29 6.01 42.28
N ARG A 474 2.59 5.77 43.57
CA ARG A 474 3.76 6.33 44.25
C ARG A 474 5.06 5.86 43.62
N LEU A 475 5.20 4.56 43.36
CA LEU A 475 6.37 3.98 42.70
C LEU A 475 6.52 4.47 41.25
N GLN A 476 5.40 4.56 40.51
CA GLN A 476 5.42 5.09 39.15
C GLN A 476 5.89 6.55 39.10
N ALA A 477 5.45 7.39 40.05
CA ALA A 477 5.89 8.78 40.15
C ALA A 477 7.42 8.87 40.41
N LEU A 478 7.96 8.02 41.28
CA LEU A 478 9.41 7.96 41.52
C LEU A 478 10.21 7.55 40.28
N ALA A 479 9.69 6.60 39.50
CA ALA A 479 10.29 6.14 38.24
C ALA A 479 10.37 7.22 37.14
N LEU A 480 9.69 8.35 37.30
CA LEU A 480 9.67 9.42 36.32
C LEU A 480 10.71 10.52 36.56
N GLY A 481 11.55 10.47 37.58
CA GLY A 481 12.48 11.59 37.83
C GLY A 481 13.67 11.70 36.86
N GLY A 482 14.01 10.66 36.11
CA GLY A 482 15.09 10.65 35.10
C GLY A 482 16.50 10.62 35.70
N GLU A 483 17.54 10.55 34.85
CA GLU A 483 18.93 10.33 35.30
C GLU A 483 19.45 11.39 36.29
N GLU A 484 19.08 12.66 36.12
CA GLU A 484 19.53 13.77 36.97
C GLU A 484 18.71 13.94 38.27
N ARG A 485 17.83 12.98 38.57
CA ARG A 485 16.97 13.01 39.75
C ARG A 485 17.81 13.03 41.04
N PRO A 486 17.47 13.90 42.00
CA PRO A 486 18.10 13.92 43.32
C PRO A 486 18.00 12.59 44.06
N VAL A 487 18.94 12.36 44.98
CA VAL A 487 18.96 11.20 45.88
C VAL A 487 17.63 11.10 46.64
N LEU A 488 17.05 9.89 46.69
CA LEU A 488 15.82 9.65 47.43
C LEU A 488 15.98 9.92 48.92
N PRO A 489 15.02 10.62 49.57
CA PRO A 489 14.91 10.62 51.02
C PRO A 489 14.84 9.19 51.56
N LYS A 490 15.46 8.95 52.72
CA LYS A 490 15.55 7.61 53.32
C LYS A 490 14.21 6.85 53.39
N PRO A 491 13.08 7.45 53.85
CA PRO A 491 11.80 6.73 53.91
C PRO A 491 11.29 6.26 52.55
N LEU A 492 11.49 7.07 51.50
CA LEU A 492 11.08 6.70 50.14
C LEU A 492 12.01 5.65 49.53
N PHE A 493 13.29 5.67 49.89
CA PHE A 493 14.22 4.65 49.46
C PHE A 493 13.88 3.28 50.08
N GLU A 494 13.61 3.25 51.38
CA GLU A 494 13.15 2.04 52.10
C GLU A 494 11.84 1.53 51.49
N PHE A 495 10.86 2.41 51.27
CA PHE A 495 9.61 2.07 50.56
C PHE A 495 9.85 1.42 49.19
N VAL A 496 10.77 1.94 48.38
CA VAL A 496 11.11 1.33 47.08
C VAL A 496 11.71 -0.06 47.25
N LEU A 497 12.59 -0.27 48.25
CA LEU A 497 13.18 -1.58 48.52
C LEU A 497 12.15 -2.61 48.99
N GLU A 498 11.20 -2.20 49.84
CA GLU A 498 10.09 -3.07 50.28
C GLU A 498 9.26 -3.59 49.10
N HIS A 499 9.16 -2.78 48.03
CA HIS A 499 8.40 -3.14 46.83
C HIS A 499 9.20 -3.94 45.79
N LEU A 500 10.44 -4.32 46.10
CA LEU A 500 11.23 -5.28 45.31
C LEU A 500 11.04 -6.73 45.77
N ASP A 501 10.37 -6.95 46.90
CA ASP A 501 10.17 -8.30 47.45
C ASP A 501 9.30 -9.16 46.51
N ALA A 502 9.58 -10.46 46.47
CA ALA A 502 8.91 -11.45 45.64
C ALA A 502 7.41 -11.58 45.95
N GLU A 503 6.98 -11.16 47.14
CA GLU A 503 5.58 -11.18 47.59
C GLU A 503 4.74 -10.04 46.97
N GLN A 504 5.38 -9.05 46.36
CA GLN A 504 4.72 -7.88 45.78
C GLN A 504 4.21 -8.14 44.35
N SER A 505 3.30 -7.30 43.87
CA SER A 505 2.78 -7.46 42.51
C SER A 505 3.86 -7.14 41.47
N VAL A 506 3.85 -7.88 40.35
CA VAL A 506 4.81 -7.65 39.25
C VAL A 506 4.83 -6.19 38.76
N PRO A 507 3.70 -5.48 38.61
CA PRO A 507 3.71 -4.06 38.24
C PRO A 507 4.44 -3.16 39.25
N GLU A 508 4.30 -3.44 40.55
CA GLU A 508 4.96 -2.68 41.62
C GLU A 508 6.45 -2.96 41.65
N GLN A 509 6.86 -4.22 41.51
CA GLN A 509 8.26 -4.61 41.37
C GLN A 509 8.94 -3.90 40.19
N LEU A 510 8.30 -3.91 39.01
CA LEU A 510 8.83 -3.23 37.82
C LEU A 510 8.92 -1.72 38.01
N ALA A 511 7.94 -1.10 38.68
CA ALA A 511 7.98 0.32 38.99
C ALA A 511 9.07 0.66 40.01
N ALA A 512 9.28 -0.17 41.03
CA ALA A 512 10.35 -0.04 42.02
C ALA A 512 11.74 -0.16 41.36
N VAL A 513 11.93 -1.16 40.49
CA VAL A 513 13.18 -1.30 39.69
C VAL A 513 13.42 -0.06 38.84
N ALA A 514 12.38 0.46 38.17
CA ALA A 514 12.50 1.67 37.37
C ALA A 514 12.85 2.90 38.23
N ALA A 515 12.29 3.04 39.42
CA ALA A 515 12.61 4.12 40.36
C ALA A 515 14.07 4.10 40.83
N LEU A 516 14.67 2.91 40.98
CA LEU A 516 16.10 2.75 41.28
C LEU A 516 16.99 3.03 40.07
N ARG A 517 16.55 2.65 38.87
CA ARG A 517 17.30 2.87 37.63
C ARG A 517 17.39 4.36 37.27
N GLU A 518 16.29 5.09 37.42
CA GLU A 518 16.12 6.47 36.93
C GLU A 518 16.56 7.52 37.98
N GLY A 519 17.76 7.42 38.53
CA GLY A 519 18.26 8.47 39.43
C GLY A 519 19.58 8.17 40.14
N THR A 520 20.10 9.19 40.82
CA THR A 520 21.37 9.07 41.55
C THR A 520 21.16 8.34 42.87
N VAL A 521 21.79 7.16 43.02
CA VAL A 521 21.83 6.40 44.27
C VAL A 521 23.09 6.75 45.05
N SER A 522 22.95 7.18 46.31
CA SER A 522 24.09 7.53 47.17
C SER A 522 24.96 6.30 47.49
N PRO A 523 26.26 6.47 47.86
CA PRO A 523 27.11 5.36 48.25
C PRO A 523 26.56 4.54 49.43
N LEU A 524 25.76 5.16 50.32
CA LEU A 524 25.12 4.49 51.45
C LEU A 524 23.89 3.67 51.02
N GLN A 525 23.17 4.10 49.98
CA GLN A 525 22.03 3.37 49.41
C GLN A 525 22.46 2.25 48.45
N ARG A 526 23.68 2.33 47.89
CA ARG A 526 24.27 1.27 47.06
C ARG A 526 24.76 0.08 47.88
N ARG A 527 25.08 0.31 49.16
CA ARG A 527 25.45 -0.71 50.13
C ARG A 527 24.18 -1.29 50.72
#